data_AF-A0A4R0DLB0-F1
#
_entry.id   AF-A0A4R0DLB0-F1
#
_cell.length_a   1.000
_cell.length_b   1.000
_cell.length_c   1.000
_cell.angle_alpha   90.00
_cell.angle_beta   90.00
_cell.angle_gamma   90.00
#
_symmetry.space_group_name_H-M   'P 1'
#
loop_
_entity.id
_entity.type
_entity.pdbx_description
1 polymer ?
#
loop_
_entity_poly.entity_id
_entity_poly.type
_entity_poly.pdbx_seq_one_letter_code
_entity_poly.pdbx_strand_id
1 'polypeptide(L)'
;MKKLLLVLSCTLCSLPVLAKTEQVTVTVKKIEGYGESGDAYTFKATSGKRYMVYNAGGAQPISGEALIMKAEKNKQPICLKLVADPSQPRMVDAVRAGRCK
;
A
#
# COMPACT_ATOMS: atom_id res chain seq x y z
N MET A 1 23.42 -30.59 -47.59
CA MET A 1 22.15 -30.43 -46.84
C MET A 1 22.47 -30.31 -45.36
N LYS A 2 22.53 -29.09 -44.81
CA LYS A 2 22.82 -28.83 -43.39
C LYS A 2 21.50 -28.95 -42.59
N LYS A 3 21.40 -29.95 -41.72
CA LYS A 3 20.25 -30.13 -40.83
C LYS A 3 20.49 -29.36 -39.54
N LEU A 4 19.78 -28.25 -39.36
CA LEU A 4 19.62 -27.58 -38.07
C LEU A 4 18.79 -28.50 -37.16
N LEU A 5 19.30 -28.87 -35.99
CA LEU A 5 18.49 -29.38 -34.90
C LEU A 5 18.32 -28.26 -33.89
N LEU A 6 17.08 -27.73 -33.85
CA LEU A 6 16.61 -26.72 -32.90
C LEU A 6 16.62 -27.32 -31.48
N VAL A 7 17.33 -26.67 -30.56
CA VAL A 7 17.24 -26.92 -29.12
C VAL A 7 15.95 -26.28 -28.61
N LEU A 8 14.95 -27.11 -28.30
CA LEU A 8 13.70 -26.67 -27.68
C LEU A 8 13.86 -26.68 -26.14
N SER A 9 14.62 -25.74 -25.60
CA SER A 9 14.64 -25.48 -24.16
C SER A 9 13.42 -24.66 -23.77
N CYS A 10 12.30 -25.34 -23.58
CA CYS A 10 11.03 -24.74 -23.18
C CYS A 10 11.07 -24.40 -21.68
N THR A 11 11.30 -23.10 -21.44
CA THR A 11 10.54 -22.28 -20.49
C THR A 11 10.64 -22.67 -19.02
N LEU A 12 11.49 -21.91 -18.30
CA LEU A 12 11.39 -21.75 -16.85
C LEU A 12 9.92 -21.59 -16.44
N CYS A 13 9.42 -22.53 -15.64
CA CYS A 13 8.24 -22.30 -14.81
C CYS A 13 8.60 -21.18 -13.82
N SER A 14 8.32 -19.93 -14.19
CA SER A 14 8.19 -18.84 -13.26
C SER A 14 7.03 -19.19 -12.32
N LEU A 15 7.37 -19.70 -11.14
CA LEU A 15 6.42 -19.86 -10.05
C LEU A 15 5.66 -18.53 -9.88
N PRO A 16 4.33 -18.54 -9.76
CA PRO A 16 3.61 -17.32 -9.41
C PRO A 16 4.09 -16.94 -8.01
N VAL A 17 4.90 -15.88 -7.92
CA VAL A 17 5.20 -15.24 -6.65
C VAL A 17 3.86 -14.70 -6.16
N LEU A 18 3.22 -15.46 -5.28
CA LEU A 18 2.02 -15.05 -4.59
C LEU A 18 2.36 -13.73 -3.88
N ALA A 19 1.87 -12.60 -4.42
CA ALA A 19 2.19 -11.28 -3.91
C ALA A 19 1.75 -11.20 -2.44
N LYS A 20 2.72 -11.30 -1.53
CA LYS A 20 2.46 -11.29 -0.10
C LYS A 20 1.90 -9.93 0.25
N THR A 21 0.64 -9.90 0.68
CA THR A 21 0.05 -8.69 1.23
C THR A 21 0.86 -8.24 2.45
N GLU A 22 1.50 -7.09 2.36
CA GLU A 22 2.28 -6.52 3.45
C GLU A 22 1.35 -5.80 4.44
N GLN A 23 1.44 -6.17 5.72
CA GLN A 23 0.75 -5.47 6.79
C GLN A 23 1.78 -4.80 7.70
N VAL A 24 1.53 -3.53 8.05
CA VAL A 24 2.44 -2.75 8.91
C VAL A 24 1.67 -1.99 9.97
N THR A 25 2.17 -2.04 11.21
CA THR A 25 1.68 -1.18 12.29
C THR A 25 2.38 0.17 12.22
N VAL A 26 1.63 1.26 12.22
CA VAL A 26 2.19 2.62 12.20
C VAL A 26 1.51 3.51 13.23
N THR A 27 2.23 4.54 13.67
CA THR A 27 1.67 5.69 14.37
C THR A 27 1.75 6.90 13.45
N VAL A 28 0.62 7.57 13.22
CA VAL A 28 0.54 8.73 12.34
C VAL A 28 1.18 9.93 13.03
N LYS A 29 2.20 10.52 12.41
CA LYS A 29 2.88 11.72 12.91
C LYS A 29 2.18 12.99 12.43
N LYS A 30 1.92 13.06 11.13
CA LYS A 30 1.32 14.21 10.45
C LYS A 30 0.61 13.77 9.17
N ILE A 31 -0.57 14.31 8.90
CA ILE A 31 -1.22 14.31 7.58
C ILE A 31 -0.56 15.42 6.73
N GLU A 32 0.01 15.05 5.59
CA GLU A 32 0.79 15.97 4.74
C GLU A 32 -0.11 16.78 3.78
N GLY A 33 -1.27 16.25 3.38
CA GLY A 33 -2.26 16.96 2.59
C GLY A 33 -3.01 16.04 1.62
N TYR A 34 -4.05 16.61 0.98
CA TYR A 34 -4.86 15.97 -0.04
C TYR A 34 -4.31 16.32 -1.43
N GLY A 35 -4.42 15.38 -2.38
CA GLY A 35 -4.15 15.64 -3.80
C GLY A 35 -5.16 16.63 -4.39
N GLU A 36 -4.84 17.21 -5.54
CA GLU A 36 -5.64 18.26 -6.17
C GLU A 36 -7.10 17.86 -6.42
N SER A 37 -7.36 16.60 -6.73
CA SER A 37 -8.72 16.08 -6.94
C SER A 37 -9.44 15.70 -5.64
N GLY A 38 -8.77 15.73 -4.48
CA GLY A 38 -9.32 15.25 -3.21
C GLY A 38 -9.40 13.72 -3.08
N ASP A 39 -9.13 12.99 -4.16
CA ASP A 39 -9.22 11.52 -4.23
C ASP A 39 -8.06 10.83 -3.52
N ALA A 40 -7.00 11.55 -3.21
CA ALA A 40 -5.83 11.02 -2.53
C ALA A 40 -5.47 11.88 -1.33
N TYR A 41 -4.87 11.29 -0.31
CA TYR A 41 -4.09 12.05 0.64
C TYR A 41 -2.89 11.26 1.14
N THR A 42 -1.92 12.00 1.66
CA THR A 42 -0.67 11.45 2.16
C THR A 42 -0.50 11.73 3.64
N PHE A 43 0.17 10.81 4.34
CA PHE A 43 0.55 11.00 5.72
C PHE A 43 1.92 10.40 6.02
N LYS A 44 2.58 10.98 7.01
CA LYS A 44 3.89 10.56 7.51
C LYS A 44 3.73 9.83 8.83
N ALA A 45 4.35 8.66 8.95
CA ALA A 45 4.45 7.94 10.21
C ALA A 45 5.58 8.50 11.09
N THR A 46 5.53 8.18 12.38
CA THR A 46 6.60 8.51 13.34
C THR A 46 7.97 7.94 12.94
N SER A 47 7.98 6.80 12.24
CA SER A 47 9.19 6.20 11.65
C SER A 47 9.80 7.00 10.49
N GLY A 48 9.11 8.05 10.01
CA GLY A 48 9.54 8.85 8.87
C GLY A 48 9.06 8.35 7.51
N LYS A 49 8.53 7.11 7.44
CA LYS A 49 7.93 6.54 6.23
C LYS A 49 6.65 7.28 5.83
N ARG A 50 6.39 7.37 4.52
CA ARG A 50 5.20 8.01 3.96
C ARG A 50 4.25 6.97 3.36
N TYR A 51 2.97 7.29 3.47
CA TYR A 51 1.88 6.46 2.98
C TYR A 51 0.88 7.33 2.23
N MET A 52 0.28 6.78 1.19
CA MET A 52 -0.84 7.40 0.50
C MET A 52 -2.08 6.52 0.61
N VAL A 53 -3.22 7.17 0.73
CA VAL A 53 -4.53 6.53 0.56
C VAL A 53 -5.16 7.13 -0.68
N TYR A 54 -5.65 6.29 -1.58
CA TYR A 54 -6.28 6.71 -2.83
C TYR A 54 -7.69 6.13 -2.93
N ASN A 55 -8.62 6.97 -3.38
CA ASN A 55 -10.02 6.67 -3.65
C ASN A 55 -10.31 6.99 -5.11
N ALA A 56 -10.30 5.98 -5.97
CA ALA A 56 -10.61 6.18 -7.38
C ALA A 56 -12.10 6.49 -7.58
N GLY A 57 -12.52 7.75 -7.42
CA GLY A 57 -13.86 8.24 -7.79
C GLY A 57 -15.04 7.67 -6.98
N GLY A 58 -14.82 7.17 -5.76
CA GLY A 58 -15.85 6.50 -4.98
C GLY A 58 -16.83 7.45 -4.30
N ALA A 59 -18.13 7.24 -4.52
CA ALA A 59 -19.26 7.84 -3.78
C ALA A 59 -19.31 7.49 -2.28
N GLN A 60 -18.20 7.02 -1.70
CA GLN A 60 -18.07 6.61 -0.30
C GLN A 60 -16.79 7.20 0.30
N PRO A 61 -16.81 7.59 1.59
CA PRO A 61 -15.62 8.10 2.26
C PRO A 61 -14.51 7.05 2.26
N ILE A 62 -13.27 7.50 2.13
CA ILE A 62 -12.07 6.66 2.24
C ILE A 62 -12.16 5.86 3.53
N SER A 63 -12.43 4.56 3.42
CA SER A 63 -12.50 3.65 4.56
C SER A 63 -11.12 3.54 5.21
N GLY A 64 -10.90 4.40 6.21
CA GLY A 64 -9.60 4.56 6.86
C GLY A 64 -9.23 6.00 7.15
N GLU A 65 -9.83 6.99 6.49
CA GLU A 65 -9.54 8.41 6.72
C GLU A 65 -9.88 8.84 8.14
N ALA A 66 -11.11 8.59 8.58
CA ALA A 66 -11.53 8.88 9.95
C ALA A 66 -10.65 8.15 10.99
N LEU A 67 -10.20 6.93 10.68
CA LEU A 67 -9.28 6.18 11.54
C LEU A 67 -7.89 6.81 11.57
N ILE A 68 -7.35 7.24 10.43
CA ILE A 68 -6.05 7.89 10.31
C ILE A 68 -6.04 9.26 10.99
N MET A 69 -7.09 10.07 10.80
CA MET A 69 -7.27 11.34 11.50
C MET A 69 -7.37 11.12 13.02
N LYS A 70 -8.17 10.15 13.45
CA LYS A 70 -8.28 9.80 14.88
C LYS A 70 -6.94 9.31 15.43
N ALA A 71 -6.19 8.53 14.65
CA ALA A 71 -4.88 8.02 15.03
C ALA A 71 -3.83 9.14 15.13
N GLU A 72 -3.84 10.10 14.22
CA GLU A 72 -2.98 11.29 14.28
C GLU A 72 -3.28 12.12 15.53
N LYS A 73 -4.56 12.38 15.80
CA LYS A 73 -5.01 13.18 16.94
C LYS A 73 -4.67 12.51 18.27
N ASN A 74 -4.93 11.21 18.39
CA ASN A 74 -4.79 10.48 19.66
C ASN A 74 -3.45 9.74 19.80
N LYS A 75 -2.55 9.85 18.81
CA LYS A 75 -1.28 9.09 18.73
C LYS A 75 -1.46 7.57 18.86
N GLN A 76 -2.60 7.07 18.37
CA GLN A 76 -2.92 5.65 18.43
C GLN A 76 -2.30 4.88 17.26
N PRO A 77 -1.85 3.63 17.48
CA PRO A 77 -1.37 2.79 16.39
C PRO A 77 -2.54 2.33 15.50
N ILE A 78 -2.27 2.22 14.21
CA ILE A 78 -3.16 1.63 13.20
C ILE A 78 -2.40 0.57 12.40
N CYS A 79 -3.14 -0.40 11.89
CA CYS A 79 -2.63 -1.42 10.99
C CYS A 79 -2.99 -1.03 9.57
N LEU A 80 -1.97 -0.93 8.71
CA LEU A 80 -2.11 -0.70 7.29
C LEU A 80 -1.91 -2.01 6.56
N LYS A 81 -2.83 -2.32 5.65
CA LYS A 81 -2.59 -3.28 4.58
C LYS A 81 -2.04 -2.48 3.39
N LEU A 82 -0.88 -2.85 2.89
CA LEU A 82 -0.21 -2.16 1.79
C LEU A 82 -0.41 -2.91 0.48
N VAL A 83 -0.48 -2.15 -0.60
CA VAL A 83 -0.34 -2.69 -1.96
C VAL A 83 1.09 -3.24 -2.10
N ALA A 84 1.26 -4.27 -2.93
CA ALA A 84 2.54 -4.94 -3.16
C ALA A 84 3.59 -4.04 -3.83
N ASP A 85 3.22 -2.85 -4.30
CA ASP A 85 4.14 -1.86 -4.83
C ASP A 85 5.02 -1.24 -3.71
N PRO A 86 6.36 -1.35 -3.82
CA PRO A 86 7.28 -0.74 -2.86
C PRO A 86 7.50 0.77 -3.07
N SER A 87 6.90 1.38 -4.11
CA SER A 87 7.04 2.81 -4.42
C SER A 87 6.68 3.70 -3.22
N GLN A 88 7.34 4.86 -3.13
CA GLN A 88 7.06 5.86 -2.09
C GLN A 88 6.26 7.03 -2.70
N PRO A 89 5.20 7.52 -2.03
CA PRO A 89 4.63 7.03 -0.77
C PRO A 89 4.00 5.63 -0.90
N ARG A 90 4.12 4.77 0.12
CA ARG A 90 3.53 3.42 0.08
C ARG A 90 2.01 3.49 -0.03
N MET A 91 1.43 2.81 -1.00
CA MET A 91 -0.02 2.80 -1.18
C MET A 91 -0.70 1.89 -0.16
N VAL A 92 -1.71 2.44 0.52
CA VAL A 92 -2.54 1.74 1.50
C VAL A 92 -3.76 1.16 0.80
N ASP A 93 -3.93 -0.15 0.94
CA ASP A 93 -5.09 -0.91 0.45
C ASP A 93 -6.24 -0.91 1.48
N ALA A 94 -5.91 -1.02 2.77
CA ALA A 94 -6.91 -0.98 3.85
C ALA A 94 -6.33 -0.50 5.18
N VAL A 95 -7.19 0.03 6.05
CA VAL A 95 -6.82 0.53 7.37
C VAL A 95 -7.67 -0.16 8.44
N ARG A 96 -7.02 -0.57 9.54
CA ARG A 96 -7.68 -1.09 10.73
C ARG A 96 -7.18 -0.36 11.98
N ALA A 97 -8.07 -0.16 12.94
CA ALA A 97 -7.69 0.39 14.24
C ALA A 97 -6.81 -0.60 15.01
N GLY A 98 -5.83 -0.09 15.75
CA GLY A 98 -4.92 -0.89 16.57
C GLY A 98 -3.74 -1.48 15.80
N ARG A 99 -3.01 -2.39 16.43
CA ARG A 99 -1.83 -3.04 15.82
C ARG A 99 -2.26 -4.16 14.87
N CYS A 100 -1.40 -4.49 13.90
CA CYS A 100 -1.59 -5.66 13.06
C CYS A 100 -1.58 -6.95 13.90
N LYS A 101 -2.33 -7.96 13.47
CA LYS A 101 -2.40 -9.28 14.10
C LYS A 101 -1.56 -10.27 13.31
#